data_AF-A0A7W6RQY3-F1
#
_entry.id   AF-A0A7W6RQY3-F1
#
_cell.length_a   1.000
_cell.length_b   1.000
_cell.length_c   1.000
_cell.angle_alpha   90.00
_cell.angle_beta   90.00
_cell.angle_gamma   90.00
#
_symmetry.space_group_name_H-M   'P 1'
#
loop_
_entity.id
_entity.type
_entity.pdbx_description
1 polymer ?
#
loop_
_entity_poly.entity_id
_entity_poly.type
_entity_poly.pdbx_seq_one_letter_code
_entity_poly.pdbx_strand_id
1 'polypeptide(L)'
;MKYTVTGTAVTFGIGQRLKLSAAQIDARRHVLEIDDEDKGSVMATGLVTFKRGEELGLEDKPEELPRTVSDVLTPSSSVPSSEKRKSDNAKSGKAKSGKAKSETPDLDELEARLERAEKAFKDAMERHGISIAKEPTAEQRELIKAELDELRAAKLAYDEAVGD
;
A
#
# COMPACT_ATOMS: atom_id res chain seq x y z
N MET A 1 -10.86 -0.07 20.72
CA MET A 1 -9.56 -0.77 20.72
C MET A 1 -9.06 -0.90 19.28
N LYS A 2 -7.73 -0.86 19.05
CA LYS A 2 -7.14 -0.94 17.70
C LYS A 2 -6.76 -2.39 17.38
N TYR A 3 -7.15 -2.83 16.19
CA TYR A 3 -6.90 -4.17 15.67
C TYR A 3 -6.17 -4.07 14.34
N THR A 4 -5.37 -5.09 14.05
CA THR A 4 -4.72 -5.29 12.76
C THR A 4 -5.27 -6.56 12.14
N VAL A 5 -5.59 -6.52 10.86
CA VAL A 5 -6.04 -7.71 10.12
C VAL A 5 -4.83 -8.62 9.89
N THR A 6 -4.82 -9.80 10.49
CA THR A 6 -3.76 -10.81 10.33
C THR A 6 -4.16 -11.95 9.40
N GLY A 7 -5.47 -12.21 9.28
CA GLY A 7 -6.01 -13.08 8.24
C GLY A 7 -5.96 -12.45 6.84
N THR A 8 -6.40 -13.20 5.81
CA THR A 8 -6.39 -12.72 4.41
C THR A 8 -7.20 -11.43 4.23
N ALA A 9 -8.41 -11.41 4.78
CA ALA A 9 -9.27 -10.24 4.84
C ALA A 9 -10.33 -10.43 5.93
N VAL A 10 -10.93 -9.33 6.37
CA VAL A 10 -12.12 -9.31 7.22
C VAL A 10 -13.17 -8.43 6.57
N THR A 11 -14.44 -8.82 6.68
CA THR A 11 -15.57 -8.04 6.14
C THR A 11 -16.55 -7.71 7.25
N PHE A 12 -16.93 -6.44 7.31
CA PHE A 12 -17.95 -5.94 8.23
C PHE A 12 -19.25 -5.69 7.47
N GLY A 13 -20.35 -6.10 8.10
CA GLY A 13 -21.70 -5.90 7.60
C GLY A 13 -22.23 -4.50 7.90
N ILE A 14 -23.41 -4.23 7.34
CA ILE A 14 -24.15 -2.98 7.54
C ILE A 14 -24.49 -2.80 9.03
N GLY A 15 -24.42 -1.56 9.52
CA GLY A 15 -24.72 -1.18 10.90
C GLY A 15 -23.57 -1.40 11.89
N GLN A 16 -22.45 -1.96 11.43
CA GLN A 16 -21.25 -2.11 12.26
C GLN A 16 -20.55 -0.77 12.44
N ARG A 17 -20.20 -0.43 13.69
CA ARG A 17 -19.46 0.78 14.03
C ARG A 17 -17.97 0.51 14.06
N LEU A 18 -17.22 1.33 13.33
CA LEU A 18 -15.78 1.21 13.16
C LEU A 18 -15.11 2.55 13.48
N LYS A 19 -13.86 2.50 13.95
CA LYS A 19 -12.99 3.67 14.05
C LYS A 19 -11.89 3.56 13.02
N LEU A 20 -11.90 4.42 12.02
CA LEU A 20 -11.01 4.38 10.87
C LEU A 20 -10.16 5.65 10.79
N SER A 21 -9.00 5.55 10.14
CA SER A 21 -8.21 6.73 9.80
C SER A 21 -8.86 7.53 8.67
N ALA A 22 -8.57 8.84 8.58
CA ALA A 22 -9.09 9.70 7.51
C ALA A 22 -8.86 9.14 6.10
N ALA A 23 -7.67 8.56 5.85
CA ALA A 23 -7.35 7.92 4.57
C ALA A 23 -8.24 6.71 4.26
N GLN A 24 -8.58 5.90 5.28
CA GLN A 24 -9.47 4.75 5.12
C GLN A 24 -10.92 5.17 4.91
N ILE A 25 -11.35 6.24 5.59
CA ILE A 25 -12.68 6.83 5.40
C ILE A 25 -12.81 7.35 3.98
N ASP A 26 -11.83 8.10 3.49
CA ASP A 26 -11.84 8.65 2.13
C ASP A 26 -11.89 7.54 1.07
N ALA A 27 -11.06 6.50 1.21
CA ALA A 27 -11.04 5.34 0.31
C ALA A 27 -12.38 4.58 0.25
N ARG A 28 -13.21 4.69 1.29
CA ARG A 28 -14.44 3.90 1.47
C ARG A 28 -15.68 4.76 1.70
N ARG A 29 -15.60 6.05 1.35
CA ARG A 29 -16.65 7.04 1.64
C ARG A 29 -18.02 6.69 1.08
N HIS A 30 -18.05 5.89 0.01
CA HIS A 30 -19.27 5.44 -0.66
C HIS A 30 -20.04 4.33 0.10
N VAL A 31 -19.42 3.68 1.09
CA VAL A 31 -20.02 2.58 1.90
C VAL A 31 -19.97 2.87 3.41
N LEU A 32 -19.69 4.11 3.78
CA LEU A 32 -19.57 4.56 5.17
C LEU A 32 -20.44 5.79 5.41
N GLU A 33 -21.08 5.83 6.57
CA GLU A 33 -21.69 7.02 7.13
C GLU A 33 -20.79 7.52 8.27
N ILE A 34 -20.45 8.81 8.25
CA ILE A 34 -19.55 9.40 9.23
C ILE A 34 -20.37 9.85 10.44
N ASP A 35 -20.18 9.20 11.58
CA ASP A 35 -20.82 9.57 12.85
C ASP A 35 -20.09 10.76 13.51
N ASP A 36 -18.75 10.69 13.55
CA ASP A 36 -17.87 11.70 14.18
C ASP A 36 -16.54 11.74 13.43
N GLU A 37 -16.33 12.80 12.63
CA GLU A 37 -15.16 12.96 11.77
C GLU A 37 -13.87 13.15 12.58
N ASP A 38 -13.93 13.88 13.69
CA ASP A 38 -12.77 14.16 14.56
C ASP A 38 -12.24 12.88 15.22
N LYS A 39 -13.13 11.95 15.58
CA LYS A 39 -12.77 10.66 16.19
C LYS A 39 -12.57 9.54 15.16
N GLY A 40 -12.83 9.81 13.88
CA GLY A 40 -12.84 8.79 12.82
C GLY A 40 -13.90 7.72 13.04
N SER A 41 -14.99 8.04 13.75
CA SER A 41 -16.08 7.09 14.02
C SER A 41 -17.02 7.05 12.82
N VAL A 42 -17.23 5.86 12.28
CA VAL A 42 -18.07 5.63 11.12
C VAL A 42 -18.95 4.41 11.31
N MET A 43 -20.11 4.42 10.67
CA MET A 43 -21.01 3.30 10.56
C MET A 43 -20.97 2.75 9.12
N ALA A 44 -20.83 1.43 8.99
CA ALA A 44 -20.88 0.79 7.69
C ALA A 44 -22.32 0.81 7.13
N THR A 45 -22.53 1.43 5.97
CA THR A 45 -23.81 1.42 5.24
C THR A 45 -23.86 0.33 4.17
N GLY A 46 -22.70 -0.23 3.82
CA GLY A 46 -22.53 -1.38 2.94
C GLY A 46 -21.56 -2.43 3.51
N LEU A 47 -21.20 -3.42 2.69
CA LEU A 47 -20.14 -4.37 3.05
C LEU A 47 -18.77 -3.68 2.94
N VAL A 48 -18.00 -3.72 4.02
CA VAL A 48 -16.68 -3.10 4.08
C VAL A 48 -15.62 -4.16 4.33
N THR A 49 -14.69 -4.31 3.39
CA THR A 49 -13.60 -5.29 3.50
C THR A 49 -12.28 -4.59 3.82
N PHE A 50 -11.54 -5.19 4.74
CA PHE A 50 -10.17 -4.83 5.10
C PHE A 50 -9.25 -5.99 4.80
N LYS A 51 -8.14 -5.69 4.12
CA LYS A 51 -7.11 -6.68 3.76
C LYS A 51 -6.12 -6.87 4.90
N ARG A 52 -5.36 -7.96 4.83
CA ARG A 52 -4.24 -8.21 5.74
C ARG A 52 -3.32 -7.00 5.86
N GLY A 53 -2.95 -6.65 7.09
CA GLY A 53 -2.07 -5.54 7.43
C GLY A 53 -2.80 -4.21 7.61
N GLU A 54 -4.07 -4.09 7.23
CA GLU A 54 -4.85 -2.90 7.56
C GLU A 54 -5.17 -2.84 9.05
N GLU A 55 -5.19 -1.62 9.59
CA GLU A 55 -5.56 -1.38 10.97
C GLU A 55 -6.95 -0.74 11.05
N LEU A 56 -7.75 -1.17 12.01
CA LEU A 56 -9.08 -0.64 12.23
C LEU A 56 -9.40 -0.66 13.73
N GLY A 57 -10.24 0.26 14.16
CA GLY A 57 -10.72 0.30 15.54
C GLY A 57 -12.10 -0.31 15.68
N LEU A 58 -12.28 -1.18 16.68
CA LEU A 58 -13.58 -1.69 17.11
C LEU A 58 -13.85 -1.25 18.55
N GLU A 59 -15.11 -1.09 18.92
CA GLU A 59 -15.47 -0.77 20.31
C GLU A 59 -15.34 -2.00 21.22
N ASP A 60 -15.65 -3.17 20.67
CA ASP A 60 -15.64 -4.46 21.37
C ASP A 60 -14.23 -4.91 21.76
N LYS A 61 -14.16 -5.66 22.87
CA LYS A 61 -12.96 -6.36 23.31
C LYS A 61 -12.74 -7.63 22.47
N PRO A 62 -11.50 -8.14 22.39
CA PRO A 62 -11.22 -9.34 21.59
C PRO A 62 -12.03 -10.57 22.03
N GLU A 63 -12.41 -10.64 23.31
CA GLU A 63 -13.23 -11.72 23.89
C GLU A 63 -14.71 -11.63 23.51
N GLU A 64 -15.17 -10.44 23.12
CA GLU A 64 -16.57 -10.16 22.74
C GLU A 64 -16.77 -10.26 21.22
N LEU A 65 -15.67 -10.33 20.46
CA LEU A 65 -15.73 -10.49 19.02
C LEU A 65 -16.21 -11.90 18.64
N PRO A 66 -17.04 -12.03 17.59
CA PRO A 66 -17.33 -13.33 17.01
C PRO A 66 -16.04 -14.05 16.64
N ARG A 67 -16.00 -15.36 16.88
CA ARG A 67 -14.79 -16.18 16.66
C ARG A 67 -14.21 -16.04 15.25
N THR A 68 -15.09 -15.93 14.26
CA THR A 68 -14.75 -15.72 12.85
C THR A 68 -13.98 -14.41 12.62
N VAL A 69 -14.26 -13.39 13.41
CA VAL A 69 -13.60 -12.07 13.35
C VAL A 69 -12.34 -12.08 14.21
N SER A 70 -12.37 -12.72 15.39
CA SER A 70 -11.19 -12.81 16.26
C SER A 70 -10.05 -13.64 15.66
N ASP A 71 -10.36 -14.64 14.84
CA ASP A 71 -9.33 -15.48 14.19
C ASP A 71 -8.52 -14.71 13.12
N VAL A 72 -9.10 -13.63 12.58
CA VAL A 72 -8.47 -12.82 11.51
C VAL A 72 -8.05 -11.42 11.98
N LEU A 73 -8.41 -11.05 13.21
CA LEU A 73 -8.04 -9.79 13.85
C LEU A 73 -7.14 -10.04 15.05
N THR A 74 -6.01 -9.34 15.08
CA THR A 74 -5.13 -9.35 16.24
C THR A 74 -5.11 -7.96 16.85
N PRO A 75 -5.29 -7.80 18.17
CA PRO A 75 -5.11 -6.51 18.83
C PRO A 75 -3.75 -5.93 18.46
N SER A 76 -3.68 -4.66 18.03
CA SER A 76 -2.44 -4.07 17.52
C SER A 76 -1.30 -4.05 18.56
N SER A 77 -1.62 -4.21 19.85
CA SER A 77 -0.64 -4.37 20.94
C SER A 77 0.05 -5.75 20.96
N SER A 78 -0.58 -6.77 20.37
CA SER A 78 -0.14 -8.18 20.40
C SER A 78 0.44 -8.67 19.08
N VAL A 79 0.47 -7.82 18.05
CA VAL A 79 1.05 -8.15 16.74
C VAL A 79 2.57 -8.23 16.87
N PRO A 80 3.22 -9.37 16.50
CA PRO A 80 4.67 -9.49 16.54
C PRO A 80 5.33 -8.44 15.64
N SER A 81 6.44 -7.85 16.10
CA SER A 81 7.13 -6.75 15.41
C SER A 81 7.59 -7.08 13.97
N SER A 82 7.62 -8.36 13.58
CA SER A 82 7.87 -8.82 12.21
C SER A 82 6.68 -8.59 11.25
N GLU A 83 5.44 -8.61 11.75
CA GLU A 83 4.24 -8.32 10.95
C GLU A 83 3.88 -6.82 10.96
N LYS A 84 4.15 -6.11 12.06
CA LYS A 84 4.02 -4.65 12.15
C LYS A 84 4.90 -3.90 11.12
N ARG A 85 6.01 -4.50 10.71
CA ARG A 85 6.95 -3.91 9.73
C ARG A 85 6.46 -3.97 8.28
N LYS A 86 5.40 -4.72 7.98
CA LYS A 86 4.76 -4.68 6.65
C LYS A 86 3.74 -3.54 6.51
N SER A 87 3.19 -3.05 7.62
CA SER A 87 2.22 -1.94 7.64
C SER A 87 2.87 -0.57 7.84
N ASP A 88 4.05 -0.48 8.47
CA ASP A 88 4.76 0.79 8.71
C ASP A 88 5.85 1.14 7.68
N ASN A 89 6.11 0.27 6.68
CA ASN A 89 7.21 0.47 5.74
C ASN A 89 6.81 0.45 4.26
N ALA A 90 5.76 1.19 3.91
CA ALA A 90 5.57 1.70 2.54
C ALA A 90 6.36 3.01 2.29
N LYS A 91 7.16 3.47 3.26
CA LYS A 91 8.05 4.62 3.07
C LYS A 91 9.30 4.52 3.94
N SER A 92 10.41 4.24 3.27
CA SER A 92 11.82 4.42 3.67
C SER A 92 12.60 3.23 4.26
N GLY A 93 13.52 2.70 3.45
CA GLY A 93 14.90 2.45 3.91
C GLY A 93 15.28 1.04 4.33
N LYS A 94 15.73 0.24 3.34
CA LYS A 94 17.05 -0.43 3.31
C LYS A 94 17.59 -1.01 4.63
N ALA A 95 17.47 -2.32 4.82
CA ALA A 95 18.53 -3.11 5.47
C ALA A 95 18.49 -4.60 5.06
N LYS A 96 19.66 -5.07 4.61
CA LYS A 96 20.01 -6.44 4.22
C LYS A 96 19.65 -7.49 5.27
N SER A 97 19.06 -8.59 4.82
CA SER A 97 19.44 -9.99 5.07
C SER A 97 18.38 -10.85 4.37
N GLY A 98 18.64 -11.87 3.59
CA GLY A 98 19.83 -12.63 3.31
C GLY A 98 19.33 -13.98 2.78
N LYS A 99 19.41 -14.15 1.45
CA LYS A 99 19.61 -15.44 0.77
C LYS A 99 18.50 -16.49 0.88
N ALA A 100 17.70 -16.58 -0.19
CA ALA A 100 17.54 -17.85 -0.91
C ALA A 100 17.42 -17.52 -2.40
N LYS A 101 18.37 -18.04 -3.19
CA LYS A 101 18.31 -18.01 -4.66
C LYS A 101 17.10 -18.82 -5.11
N SER A 102 16.16 -18.19 -5.81
CA SER A 102 15.45 -18.85 -6.89
C SER A 102 15.80 -18.11 -8.17
N GLU A 103 16.23 -18.86 -9.18
CA GLU A 103 16.58 -18.38 -10.54
C GLU A 103 15.34 -17.95 -11.34
N THR A 104 14.35 -17.39 -10.65
CA THR A 104 13.19 -16.74 -11.24
C THR A 104 13.37 -15.24 -11.03
N PRO A 105 13.35 -14.41 -12.08
CA PRO A 105 13.35 -12.97 -11.91
C PRO A 105 12.23 -12.61 -10.92
N ASP A 106 12.61 -12.02 -9.79
CA ASP A 106 11.66 -11.64 -8.75
C ASP A 106 10.80 -10.51 -9.31
N LEU A 107 9.61 -10.87 -9.80
CA LEU A 107 8.68 -9.95 -10.46
C LEU A 107 8.32 -8.79 -9.52
N ASP A 108 8.28 -9.03 -8.19
CA ASP A 108 8.02 -7.99 -7.20
C ASP A 108 9.19 -6.99 -7.15
N GLU A 109 10.44 -7.46 -7.26
CA GLU A 109 11.62 -6.57 -7.33
C GLU A 109 11.68 -5.80 -8.66
N LEU A 110 11.29 -6.42 -9.77
CA LEU A 110 11.25 -5.78 -11.09
C LEU A 110 10.14 -4.73 -11.18
N GLU A 111 8.94 -5.03 -10.68
CA GLU A 111 7.84 -4.07 -10.57
C GLU A 111 8.24 -2.89 -9.67
N ALA A 112 8.85 -3.17 -8.51
CA ALA A 112 9.35 -2.11 -7.62
C ALA A 112 10.51 -1.29 -8.22
N ARG A 113 11.27 -1.87 -9.16
CA ARG A 113 12.30 -1.14 -9.92
C ARG A 113 11.66 -0.26 -10.98
N LEU A 114 10.65 -0.77 -11.70
CA LEU A 114 9.90 -0.03 -12.71
C LEU A 114 9.17 1.17 -12.10
N GLU A 115 8.46 0.98 -10.97
CA GLU A 115 7.77 2.06 -10.27
C GLU A 115 8.77 3.14 -9.78
N ARG A 116 9.94 2.74 -9.27
CA ARG A 116 11.00 3.68 -8.88
C ARG A 116 11.54 4.46 -10.06
N ALA A 117 11.73 3.82 -11.20
CA ALA A 117 12.23 4.47 -12.41
C ALA A 117 11.19 5.44 -13.00
N GLU A 118 9.90 5.06 -13.01
CA GLU A 118 8.79 5.95 -13.41
C GLU A 118 8.67 7.17 -12.52
N LYS A 119 8.78 6.97 -11.21
CA LYS A 119 8.78 8.08 -10.25
C LYS A 119 10.01 8.97 -10.42
N ALA A 120 11.20 8.40 -10.59
CA ALA A 120 12.43 9.18 -10.80
C ALA A 120 12.36 10.02 -12.09
N PHE A 121 11.81 9.46 -13.16
CA PHE A 121 11.59 10.17 -14.43
C PHE A 121 10.60 11.32 -14.26
N LYS A 122 9.49 11.11 -13.54
CA LYS A 122 8.51 12.17 -13.24
C LYS A 122 9.12 13.28 -12.38
N ASP A 123 9.84 12.92 -11.31
CA ASP A 123 10.54 13.87 -10.45
C ASP A 123 11.59 14.68 -11.24
N ALA A 124 12.29 14.05 -12.19
CA ALA A 124 13.26 14.73 -13.05
C ALA A 124 12.58 15.70 -14.02
N MET A 125 11.47 15.31 -14.65
CA MET A 125 10.66 16.20 -15.48
C MET A 125 10.16 17.41 -14.69
N GLU A 126 9.66 17.21 -13.46
CA GLU A 126 9.21 18.30 -12.58
C GLU A 126 10.35 19.22 -12.15
N ARG A 127 11.52 18.67 -11.79
CA ARG A 127 12.72 19.46 -11.43
C ARG A 127 13.22 20.33 -12.56
N HIS A 128 13.15 19.85 -13.80
CA HIS A 128 13.61 20.57 -14.98
C HIS A 128 12.50 21.38 -15.67
N GLY A 129 11.29 21.42 -15.09
CA GLY A 129 10.15 22.15 -15.66
C GLY A 129 9.69 21.62 -17.01
N ILE A 130 9.98 20.36 -17.31
CA ILE A 130 9.63 19.68 -18.55
C ILE A 130 8.18 19.23 -18.43
N SER A 131 7.31 19.82 -19.26
CA SER A 131 5.89 19.54 -19.21
C SER A 131 5.57 18.17 -19.81
N ILE A 132 4.84 17.33 -19.06
CA ILE A 132 4.41 15.98 -19.49
C ILE A 132 3.58 16.02 -20.78
N ALA A 133 2.93 17.16 -21.07
CA ALA A 133 2.09 17.37 -22.25
C ALA A 133 2.86 17.66 -23.55
N LYS A 134 4.18 17.90 -23.49
CA LYS A 134 5.01 18.20 -24.66
C LYS A 134 6.20 17.26 -24.71
N GLU A 135 6.56 16.80 -25.91
CA GLU A 135 7.78 16.02 -26.06
C GLU A 135 8.99 16.87 -25.60
N PRO A 136 9.88 16.30 -24.75
CA PRO A 136 11.07 17.01 -24.30
C PRO A 136 11.98 17.32 -25.49
N THR A 137 12.52 18.53 -25.52
CA THR A 137 13.52 18.97 -26.52
C THR A 137 14.82 18.18 -26.37
N ALA A 138 15.71 18.21 -27.37
CA ALA A 138 16.97 17.45 -27.32
C ALA A 138 17.83 17.77 -26.08
N GLU A 139 17.88 19.04 -25.67
CA GLU A 139 18.58 19.49 -24.47
C GLU A 139 17.89 19.00 -23.17
N GLN A 140 16.55 18.98 -23.16
CA GLN A 140 15.77 18.45 -22.03
C GLN A 140 15.88 16.93 -21.93
N ARG A 141 16.01 16.23 -23.07
CA ARG A 141 16.26 14.78 -23.11
C ARG A 141 17.62 14.42 -22.55
N GLU A 142 18.65 15.26 -22.75
CA GLU A 142 19.96 15.06 -22.11
C GLU A 142 19.88 15.20 -20.58
N LEU A 143 19.08 16.14 -20.08
CA LEU A 143 18.90 16.37 -18.63
C LEU A 143 18.20 15.20 -17.92
N ILE A 144 17.26 14.53 -18.59
CA ILE A 144 16.51 13.38 -18.04
C ILE A 144 17.01 12.04 -18.58
N LYS A 145 18.13 12.02 -19.30
CA LYS A 145 18.63 10.85 -20.05
C LYS A 145 18.88 9.67 -19.13
N ALA A 146 19.51 9.91 -17.98
CA ALA A 146 19.82 8.87 -17.01
C ALA A 146 18.54 8.20 -16.48
N GLU A 147 17.52 8.99 -16.18
CA GLU A 147 16.22 8.52 -15.70
C GLU A 147 15.41 7.83 -16.81
N LEU A 148 15.52 8.31 -18.06
CA LEU A 148 14.88 7.68 -19.22
C LEU A 148 15.52 6.33 -19.56
N ASP A 149 16.85 6.23 -19.47
CA ASP A 149 17.58 4.98 -19.68
C ASP A 149 17.30 3.97 -18.56
N GLU A 150 17.23 4.40 -17.29
CA GLU A 150 16.85 3.52 -16.18
C GLU A 150 15.39 3.03 -16.31
N LEU A 151 14.47 3.89 -16.76
CA LEU A 151 13.07 3.51 -17.02
C LEU A 151 12.96 2.49 -18.16
N ARG A 152 13.74 2.66 -19.23
CA ARG A 152 13.78 1.68 -20.33
C ARG A 152 14.41 0.37 -19.88
N ALA A 153 15.48 0.40 -19.10
CA ALA A 153 16.13 -0.79 -18.57
C ALA A 153 15.20 -1.57 -17.63
N ALA A 154 14.46 -0.87 -16.76
CA ALA A 154 13.49 -1.48 -15.86
C ALA A 154 12.30 -2.09 -16.61
N LYS A 155 11.79 -1.42 -17.65
CA LYS A 155 10.72 -1.95 -18.51
C LYS A 155 11.17 -3.18 -19.29
N LEU A 156 12.35 -3.12 -19.90
CA LEU A 156 12.89 -4.26 -20.65
C LEU A 156 13.13 -5.47 -19.74
N ALA A 157 13.65 -5.26 -18.53
CA ALA A 157 13.84 -6.33 -17.56
C ALA A 157 12.51 -6.92 -17.05
N TYR A 158 11.45 -6.12 -16.93
CA TYR A 158 10.12 -6.58 -16.57
C TYR A 158 9.47 -7.36 -17.73
N ASP A 159 9.54 -6.84 -18.96
CA ASP A 159 9.01 -7.50 -20.15
C ASP A 159 9.72 -8.83 -20.44
N GLU A 160 11.05 -8.90 -20.25
CA GLU A 160 11.84 -10.13 -20.37
C GLU A 160 11.49 -11.16 -19.29
N ALA A 161 11.09 -10.70 -18.09
CA ALA A 161 10.66 -11.57 -17.00
C ALA A 161 9.20 -12.04 -17.10
N VAL A 162 8.35 -11.32 -17.83
CA VAL A 162 6.93 -11.64 -18.03
C VAL A 162 6.69 -12.37 -19.36
N GLY A 163 7.61 -12.24 -20.31
CA GLY A 163 7.49 -12.74 -21.69
C GLY A 163 8.09 -14.11 -21.99
N ASP A 164 8.70 -14.80 -21.02
CA ASP A 164 9.26 -16.16 -21.16
C ASP A 164 8.42 -17.23 -20.44
#